data_AF-A0A2G2Q4J5-F1
#
_entry.id   AF-A0A2G2Q4J5-F1
#
_cell.length_a   1.000
_cell.length_b   1.000
_cell.length_c   1.000
_cell.angle_alpha   90.00
_cell.angle_beta   90.00
_cell.angle_gamma   90.00
#
_symmetry.space_group_name_H-M   'P 1'
#
loop_
_entity.id
_entity.type
_entity.pdbx_description
1 polymer ?
#
loop_
_entity_poly.entity_id
_entity_poly.type
_entity_poly.pdbx_seq_one_letter_code
_entity_poly.pdbx_strand_id
1 'polypeptide(L)'
;MKKIIQILLLIFIISCSNKPKQDYKIINEDTDRAFNKTSVEIRLKEEISETDLKNIALEIKDGRNDYDKVWIFYFLPGQEPGNGAWATTHFKPELNVEILGATKEASTEMNSTKVTGEILNSWFDNDAMLPNKKYLVKENGKLFMKSIYPKSKLAGDGGEMKEEVFEKKLKRGIVRYDYENNHGEYYLIEKNGNLGLYDDSGKFKEAGKIEQAE
;
A
#
# COMPACT_ATOMS: atom_id res chain seq x y z
N MET A 1 34.74 -53.67 34.98
CA MET A 1 33.66 -52.68 35.14
C MET A 1 34.16 -51.31 34.70
N LYS A 2 33.82 -50.82 33.49
CA LYS A 2 33.73 -49.38 33.19
C LYS A 2 32.71 -49.21 32.06
N LYS A 3 31.47 -48.86 32.42
CA LYS A 3 30.43 -48.46 31.46
C LYS A 3 30.79 -47.05 30.98
N ILE A 4 31.02 -46.90 29.69
CA ILE A 4 31.25 -45.59 29.06
C ILE A 4 29.87 -44.94 28.89
N ILE A 5 29.64 -43.86 29.64
CA ILE A 5 28.45 -43.02 29.52
C ILE A 5 28.72 -42.03 28.37
N GLN A 6 28.00 -42.16 27.26
CA GLN A 6 27.96 -41.13 26.22
C GLN A 6 27.00 -40.04 26.67
N ILE A 7 27.55 -38.87 27.01
CA ILE A 7 26.78 -37.64 27.23
C ILE A 7 26.49 -37.04 25.86
N LEU A 8 25.22 -37.06 25.46
CA LEU A 8 24.72 -36.38 24.26
C LEU A 8 24.63 -34.88 24.58
N LEU A 9 25.58 -34.09 24.07
CA LEU A 9 25.59 -32.63 24.24
C LEU A 9 24.64 -32.03 23.19
N LEU A 10 23.42 -31.66 23.60
CA LEU A 10 22.51 -30.87 22.77
C LEU A 10 23.03 -29.43 22.69
N ILE A 11 23.64 -29.06 21.57
CA ILE A 11 24.05 -27.68 21.29
C ILE A 11 22.80 -26.93 20.79
N PHE A 12 22.19 -26.14 21.68
CA PHE A 12 21.26 -25.09 21.28
C PHE A 12 22.07 -23.97 20.61
N ILE A 13 22.08 -23.96 19.27
CA ILE A 13 22.51 -22.79 18.52
C ILE A 13 21.48 -21.68 18.71
N ILE A 14 21.72 -20.81 19.70
CA ILE A 14 21.06 -19.51 19.77
C ILE A 14 21.62 -18.70 18.60
N SER A 15 20.96 -18.81 17.45
CA SER A 15 21.19 -17.90 16.34
C SER A 15 20.68 -16.53 16.76
N CYS A 16 21.56 -15.71 17.33
CA CYS A 16 21.35 -14.26 17.37
C CYS A 16 21.26 -13.79 15.92
N SER A 17 20.03 -13.72 15.41
CA SER A 17 19.77 -13.20 14.08
C SER A 17 20.08 -11.71 14.11
N ASN A 18 21.29 -11.33 13.71
CA ASN A 18 21.64 -9.96 13.34
C ASN A 18 20.85 -9.61 12.07
N LYS A 19 19.55 -9.38 12.22
CA LYS A 19 18.73 -8.83 11.14
C LYS A 19 19.22 -7.40 10.86
N PRO A 20 19.38 -7.02 9.59
CA PRO A 20 19.76 -5.66 9.24
C PRO A 20 18.73 -4.68 9.82
N LYS A 21 19.23 -3.59 10.40
CA LYS A 21 18.37 -2.49 10.88
C LYS A 21 17.58 -1.95 9.68
N GLN A 22 16.26 -1.86 9.83
CA GLN A 22 15.40 -1.33 8.78
C GLN A 22 15.67 0.16 8.60
N ASP A 23 15.85 0.58 7.35
CA ASP A 23 16.05 1.99 7.02
C ASP A 23 14.68 2.68 6.91
N TYR A 24 14.50 3.74 7.69
CA TYR A 24 13.28 4.53 7.71
C TYR A 24 13.62 5.99 8.03
N LYS A 25 12.74 6.90 7.60
CA LYS A 25 12.85 8.33 7.88
C LYS A 25 11.63 8.79 8.66
N ILE A 26 11.84 9.42 9.82
CA ILE A 26 10.78 10.20 10.47
C ILE A 26 10.53 11.43 9.59
N ILE A 27 9.29 11.57 9.11
CA ILE A 27 8.88 12.67 8.23
C ILE A 27 8.08 13.74 8.97
N ASN A 28 7.44 13.37 10.07
CA ASN A 28 6.74 14.31 10.96
C ASN A 28 6.67 13.74 12.38
N GLU A 29 6.59 14.62 13.36
CA GLU A 29 6.26 14.27 14.74
C GLU A 29 5.38 15.37 15.34
N ASP A 30 4.25 14.96 15.90
CA ASP A 30 3.30 15.83 16.56
C ASP A 30 3.07 15.38 18.00
N THR A 31 3.40 16.27 18.94
CA THR A 31 3.38 15.99 20.37
C THR A 31 2.24 16.72 21.05
N ASP A 32 1.45 15.97 21.82
CA ASP A 32 0.35 16.49 22.61
C ASP A 32 0.58 16.17 24.10
N ARG A 33 1.13 17.15 24.81
CA ARG A 33 1.44 17.06 26.24
C ARG A 33 0.17 16.97 27.09
N ALA A 34 -0.94 17.58 26.66
CA ALA A 34 -2.19 17.56 27.44
C ALA A 34 -2.78 16.15 27.51
N PHE A 35 -2.60 15.35 26.44
CA PHE A 35 -3.11 13.98 26.37
C PHE A 35 -2.07 12.89 26.60
N ASN A 36 -0.86 13.29 27.00
CA ASN A 36 0.32 12.44 27.14
C ASN A 36 0.54 11.54 25.90
N LYS A 37 0.50 12.15 24.72
CA LYS A 37 0.53 11.48 23.42
C LYS A 37 1.60 12.07 22.51
N THR A 38 2.23 11.23 21.71
CA THR A 38 2.98 11.66 20.51
C THR A 38 2.54 10.82 19.31
N SER A 39 2.52 11.44 18.13
CA SER A 39 2.22 10.82 16.84
C SER A 39 3.42 11.01 15.93
N VAL A 40 3.94 9.91 15.38
CA VAL A 40 5.13 9.89 14.54
C VAL A 40 4.75 9.37 13.17
N GLU A 41 5.11 10.11 12.13
CA GLU A 41 4.93 9.66 10.75
C GLU A 41 6.28 9.23 10.20
N ILE A 42 6.32 8.05 9.58
CA ILE A 42 7.53 7.40 9.11
C ILE A 42 7.38 7.05 7.64
N ARG A 43 8.41 7.38 6.86
CA ARG A 43 8.59 6.89 5.48
C ARG A 43 9.45 5.65 5.49
N LEU A 44 8.92 4.56 4.92
CA LEU A 44 9.62 3.33 4.61
C LEU A 44 10.08 3.33 3.14
N LYS A 45 11.05 2.48 2.81
CA LYS A 45 11.48 2.27 1.41
C LYS A 45 10.56 1.33 0.64
N GLU A 46 10.00 0.34 1.32
CA GLU A 46 9.12 -0.69 0.76
C GLU A 46 8.27 -1.29 1.87
N GLU A 47 7.33 -2.17 1.49
CA GLU A 47 6.57 -2.98 2.44
C GLU A 47 7.51 -3.87 3.27
N ILE A 48 7.28 -3.91 4.58
CA ILE A 48 8.05 -4.71 5.54
C ILE A 48 7.15 -5.64 6.35
N SER A 49 7.74 -6.60 7.06
CA SER A 49 6.97 -7.56 7.86
C SER A 49 6.37 -6.93 9.12
N GLU A 50 5.34 -7.56 9.69
CA GLU A 50 4.80 -7.19 11.01
C GLU A 50 5.89 -7.22 12.10
N THR A 51 6.84 -8.17 12.01
CA THR A 51 7.96 -8.25 12.96
C THR A 51 8.87 -7.04 12.85
N ASP A 52 9.14 -6.57 11.64
CA ASP A 52 9.95 -5.38 11.41
C ASP A 52 9.23 -4.11 11.90
N LEU A 53 7.91 -4.01 11.67
CA LEU A 53 7.10 -2.93 12.24
C LEU A 53 7.16 -2.91 13.77
N LYS A 54 7.07 -4.07 14.44
CA LYS A 54 7.22 -4.18 15.89
C LYS A 54 8.57 -3.66 16.36
N ASN A 55 9.65 -4.05 15.68
CA ASN A 55 11.00 -3.61 16.03
C ASN A 55 11.15 -2.09 15.91
N ILE A 56 10.67 -1.50 14.80
CA ILE A 56 10.66 -0.04 14.61
C ILE A 56 9.82 0.63 15.70
N ALA A 57 8.64 0.08 16.02
CA ALA A 57 7.76 0.66 17.03
C ALA A 57 8.40 0.70 18.42
N LEU A 58 9.10 -0.37 18.81
CA LEU A 58 9.85 -0.43 20.07
C LEU A 58 11.00 0.57 20.09
N GLU A 59 11.77 0.68 19.00
CA GLU A 59 12.85 1.68 18.87
C GLU A 59 12.31 3.12 19.01
N ILE A 60 11.19 3.43 18.35
CA ILE A 60 10.55 4.75 18.42
C ILE A 60 10.01 5.03 19.83
N LYS A 61 9.43 4.03 20.51
CA LYS A 61 8.90 4.15 21.87
C LYS A 61 10.00 4.36 22.92
N ASP A 62 11.16 3.72 22.75
CA ASP A 62 12.30 3.85 23.68
C ASP A 62 12.77 5.31 23.79
N GLY A 63 12.84 6.01 22.65
CA GLY A 63 13.15 7.44 22.60
C GLY A 63 12.01 8.39 23.03
N ARG A 64 10.83 7.85 23.39
CA ARG A 64 9.59 8.59 23.73
C ARG A 64 8.95 8.01 24.99
N ASN A 65 9.79 7.71 25.98
CA ASN A 65 9.38 7.09 27.24
C ASN A 65 8.52 8.02 28.11
N ASP A 66 8.56 9.33 27.86
CA ASP A 66 7.78 10.37 28.51
C ASP A 66 6.30 10.40 28.09
N TYR A 67 5.93 9.66 27.03
CA TYR A 67 4.55 9.55 26.57
C TYR A 67 3.95 8.17 26.83
N ASP A 68 2.74 8.14 27.40
CA ASP A 68 1.94 6.92 27.57
C ASP A 68 1.45 6.37 26.23
N LYS A 69 1.09 7.28 25.32
CA LYS A 69 0.51 6.96 24.02
C LYS A 69 1.46 7.36 22.90
N VAL A 70 1.96 6.39 22.16
CA VAL A 70 2.77 6.63 20.96
C VAL A 70 2.04 6.04 19.78
N TRP A 71 1.71 6.88 18.80
CA TRP A 71 1.09 6.49 17.53
C TRP A 71 2.14 6.57 16.45
N ILE A 72 2.23 5.56 15.60
CA ILE A 72 3.22 5.52 14.51
C ILE A 72 2.48 5.16 13.23
N PHE A 73 2.61 6.03 12.24
CA PHE A 73 1.99 5.90 10.93
C PHE A 73 3.07 5.66 9.88
N TYR A 74 2.93 4.60 9.10
CA TYR A 74 3.94 4.15 8.15
C TYR A 74 3.45 4.39 6.73
N PHE A 75 4.25 5.10 5.94
CA PHE A 75 3.98 5.45 4.56
C PHE A 75 5.04 4.84 3.64
N LEU A 76 4.62 4.33 2.49
CA LEU A 76 5.51 3.88 1.42
C LEU A 76 5.92 5.06 0.51
N PRO A 77 6.89 4.91 -0.40
CA PRO A 77 7.24 5.95 -1.35
C PRO A 77 6.04 6.45 -2.17
N GLY A 78 5.94 7.77 -2.34
CA GLY A 78 4.85 8.42 -3.09
C GLY A 78 3.49 8.52 -2.37
N GLN A 79 3.35 7.94 -1.17
CA GLN A 79 2.16 8.13 -0.33
C GLN A 79 2.31 9.38 0.53
N GLU A 80 1.27 10.20 0.61
CA GLU A 80 1.28 11.45 1.38
C GLU A 80 0.51 11.29 2.70
N PRO A 81 1.00 11.88 3.81
CA PRO A 81 0.23 11.96 5.06
C PRO A 81 -1.14 12.61 4.88
N GLY A 82 -2.10 12.21 5.71
CA GLY A 82 -3.49 12.71 5.68
C GLY A 82 -4.46 11.86 4.85
N ASN A 83 -3.97 10.99 3.96
CA ASN A 83 -4.79 10.11 3.10
C ASN A 83 -4.81 8.65 3.58
N GLY A 84 -4.60 8.43 4.88
CA GLY A 84 -4.42 7.10 5.45
C GLY A 84 -2.99 6.58 5.31
N ALA A 85 -2.57 5.74 6.27
CA ALA A 85 -1.24 5.13 6.29
C ALA A 85 -1.30 3.69 5.77
N TRP A 86 -0.20 3.20 5.21
CA TRP A 86 -0.09 1.81 4.75
C TRP A 86 -0.14 0.84 5.94
N ALA A 87 0.51 1.20 7.04
CA ALA A 87 0.44 0.48 8.30
C ALA A 87 0.41 1.45 9.47
N THR A 88 0.01 0.94 10.64
CA THR A 88 0.07 1.67 11.91
C THR A 88 0.57 0.77 13.03
N THR A 89 1.24 1.38 13.99
CA THR A 89 1.45 0.77 15.31
C THR A 89 1.07 1.79 16.36
N HIS A 90 0.66 1.32 17.53
CA HIS A 90 0.46 2.21 18.66
C HIS A 90 0.68 1.52 20.00
N PHE A 91 1.03 2.33 21.00
CA PHE A 91 1.14 1.94 22.40
C PHE A 91 -0.03 2.55 23.17
N LYS A 92 -0.89 1.70 23.75
CA LYS A 92 -2.00 2.14 24.62
C LYS A 92 -2.33 1.17 25.79
N PRO A 93 -1.41 0.91 26.73
CA PRO A 93 0.06 1.04 26.68
C PRO A 93 0.75 -0.12 25.94
N GLU A 94 0.04 -1.21 25.69
CA GLU A 94 0.55 -2.37 24.95
C GLU A 94 0.73 -2.02 23.47
N LEU A 95 1.68 -2.71 22.83
CA LEU A 95 1.92 -2.58 21.41
C LEU A 95 0.82 -3.27 20.60
N ASN A 96 0.17 -2.51 19.73
CA ASN A 96 -0.69 -3.01 18.66
C ASN A 96 -0.06 -2.71 17.30
N VAL A 97 -0.21 -3.62 16.35
CA VAL A 97 0.33 -3.51 14.99
C VAL A 97 -0.76 -3.86 13.98
N GLU A 98 -0.93 -3.00 12.98
CA GLU A 98 -1.86 -3.23 11.88
C GLU A 98 -1.21 -2.88 10.54
N ILE A 99 -1.21 -3.82 9.61
CA ILE A 99 -0.95 -3.56 8.19
C ILE A 99 -2.31 -3.38 7.51
N LEU A 100 -2.53 -2.20 6.92
CA LEU A 100 -3.81 -1.80 6.32
C LEU A 100 -3.80 -2.03 4.81
N GLY A 101 -2.70 -1.66 4.16
CA GLY A 101 -2.48 -1.86 2.73
C GLY A 101 -2.01 -3.27 2.36
N ALA A 102 -1.55 -3.40 1.11
CA ALA A 102 -1.04 -4.65 0.57
C ALA A 102 0.31 -5.04 1.20
N THR A 103 0.56 -6.34 1.39
CA THR A 103 1.91 -6.83 1.72
C THR A 103 2.75 -6.94 0.45
N LYS A 104 4.07 -7.09 0.60
CA LYS A 104 4.99 -7.30 -0.52
C LYS A 104 4.59 -8.47 -1.43
N GLU A 105 4.14 -9.56 -0.81
CA GLU A 105 3.69 -10.77 -1.51
C GLU A 105 2.40 -10.49 -2.29
N ALA A 106 1.42 -9.83 -1.67
CA ALA A 106 0.16 -9.47 -2.31
C ALA A 106 0.35 -8.46 -3.47
N SER A 107 1.24 -7.48 -3.28
CA SER A 107 1.67 -6.55 -4.34
C SER A 107 2.32 -7.30 -5.51
N THR A 108 3.16 -8.29 -5.22
CA THR A 108 3.80 -9.14 -6.24
C THR A 108 2.78 -9.96 -7.02
N GLU A 109 1.81 -10.56 -6.32
CA GLU A 109 0.73 -11.33 -6.94
C GLU A 109 -0.12 -10.46 -7.88
N MET A 110 -0.58 -9.29 -7.41
CA MET A 110 -1.30 -8.31 -8.24
C MET A 110 -0.46 -7.91 -9.47
N ASN A 111 0.83 -7.65 -9.30
CA ASN A 111 1.72 -7.26 -10.40
C ASN A 111 1.87 -8.36 -11.46
N SER A 112 1.81 -9.62 -11.06
CA SER A 112 1.91 -10.80 -11.95
C SER A 112 0.58 -11.25 -12.55
N THR A 113 -0.55 -10.71 -12.06
CA THR A 113 -1.89 -11.12 -12.48
C THR A 113 -2.10 -10.79 -13.96
N LYS A 114 -2.51 -11.81 -14.74
CA LYS A 114 -2.79 -11.66 -16.16
C LYS A 114 -4.17 -11.05 -16.36
N VAL A 115 -4.22 -9.98 -17.15
CA VAL A 115 -5.46 -9.30 -17.52
C VAL A 115 -5.88 -9.76 -18.90
N THR A 116 -7.15 -10.16 -19.04
CA THR A 116 -7.72 -10.55 -20.33
C THR A 116 -8.11 -9.32 -21.17
N GLY A 117 -8.13 -9.51 -22.50
CA GLY A 117 -8.41 -8.45 -23.48
C GLY A 117 -7.17 -7.83 -24.10
N GLU A 118 -7.38 -7.01 -25.12
CA GLU A 118 -6.32 -6.18 -25.71
C GLU A 118 -6.07 -4.99 -24.77
N ILE A 119 -4.91 -4.96 -24.12
CA ILE A 119 -4.54 -3.86 -23.21
C ILE A 119 -4.14 -2.64 -24.05
N LEU A 120 -4.95 -1.58 -23.96
CA LEU A 120 -4.68 -0.31 -24.63
C LEU A 120 -3.74 0.53 -23.76
N ASN A 121 -4.05 0.64 -22.46
CA ASN A 121 -3.28 1.42 -21.49
C ASN A 121 -3.30 0.76 -20.10
N SER A 122 -2.31 1.10 -19.26
CA SER A 122 -2.20 0.63 -17.88
C SER A 122 -1.67 1.73 -16.93
N TRP A 123 -2.14 1.69 -15.68
CA TRP A 123 -1.80 2.64 -14.63
C TRP A 123 -1.67 1.96 -13.26
N PHE A 124 -0.92 2.59 -12.36
CA PHE A 124 -0.79 2.20 -10.96
C PHE A 124 -1.38 3.28 -10.05
N ASP A 125 -2.36 2.90 -9.25
CA ASP A 125 -2.92 3.70 -8.19
C ASP A 125 -2.20 3.34 -6.88
N ASN A 126 -1.37 4.28 -6.38
CA ASN A 126 -0.50 4.08 -5.22
C ASN A 126 -1.20 4.47 -3.89
N ASP A 127 -2.48 4.17 -3.78
CA ASP A 127 -3.23 4.33 -2.53
C ASP A 127 -2.59 3.53 -1.39
N ALA A 128 -2.58 4.09 -0.18
CA ALA A 128 -1.94 3.45 0.95
C ALA A 128 -2.65 2.18 1.42
N MET A 129 -3.98 2.13 1.31
CA MET A 129 -4.80 1.03 1.84
C MET A 129 -5.44 0.20 0.72
N LEU A 130 -5.71 0.80 -0.44
CA LEU A 130 -6.33 0.16 -1.61
C LEU A 130 -5.51 0.36 -2.90
N PRO A 131 -4.20 0.04 -2.91
CA PRO A 131 -3.42 0.15 -4.14
C PRO A 131 -4.00 -0.79 -5.20
N ASN A 132 -3.91 -0.41 -6.47
CA ASN A 132 -4.42 -1.23 -7.56
C ASN A 132 -3.74 -0.91 -8.90
N LYS A 133 -3.79 -1.88 -9.82
CA LYS A 133 -3.43 -1.65 -11.22
C LYS A 133 -4.71 -1.47 -12.04
N LYS A 134 -4.79 -0.37 -12.78
CA LYS A 134 -5.89 -0.09 -13.71
C LYS A 134 -5.47 -0.38 -15.14
N TYR A 135 -6.38 -0.93 -15.92
CA TYR A 135 -6.16 -1.27 -17.32
C TYR A 135 -7.37 -0.84 -18.14
N LEU A 136 -7.12 -0.07 -19.20
CA LEU A 136 -8.10 0.12 -20.25
C LEU A 136 -7.91 -1.03 -21.25
N VAL A 137 -8.92 -1.88 -21.39
CA VAL A 137 -8.87 -3.04 -22.28
C VAL A 137 -9.98 -3.02 -23.30
N LYS A 138 -9.73 -3.63 -24.46
CA LYS A 138 -10.75 -3.91 -25.47
C LYS A 138 -11.05 -5.40 -25.52
N GLU A 139 -12.32 -5.76 -25.39
CA GLU A 139 -12.82 -7.14 -25.46
C GLU A 139 -14.10 -7.20 -26.29
N ASN A 140 -14.13 -8.05 -27.31
CA ASN A 140 -15.31 -8.25 -28.17
C ASN A 140 -15.88 -6.92 -28.73
N GLY A 141 -15.00 -5.98 -29.07
CA GLY A 141 -15.37 -4.66 -29.60
C GLY A 141 -15.84 -3.62 -28.57
N LYS A 142 -15.93 -3.99 -27.29
CA LYS A 142 -16.26 -3.10 -26.17
C LYS A 142 -15.02 -2.70 -25.37
N LEU A 143 -15.10 -1.56 -24.68
CA LEU A 143 -14.03 -1.08 -23.79
C LEU A 143 -14.39 -1.35 -22.33
N PHE A 144 -13.39 -1.72 -21.54
CA PHE A 144 -13.53 -1.93 -20.11
C PHE A 144 -12.39 -1.26 -19.35
N MET A 145 -12.71 -0.68 -18.19
CA MET A 145 -11.73 -0.37 -17.17
C MET A 145 -11.67 -1.53 -16.19
N LYS A 146 -10.52 -2.19 -16.10
CA LYS A 146 -10.26 -3.26 -15.12
C LYS A 146 -9.34 -2.76 -14.03
N SER A 147 -9.71 -3.00 -12.78
CA SER A 147 -8.86 -2.72 -11.62
C SER A 147 -8.50 -4.04 -10.94
N ILE A 148 -7.21 -4.33 -10.81
CA ILE A 148 -6.71 -5.50 -10.08
C ILE A 148 -6.25 -5.03 -8.71
N TYR A 149 -6.93 -5.51 -7.67
CA TYR A 149 -6.61 -5.23 -6.28
C TYR A 149 -5.81 -6.39 -5.67
N PRO A 150 -4.77 -6.10 -4.89
CA PRO A 150 -4.07 -7.10 -4.11
C PRO A 150 -4.91 -7.46 -2.88
N LYS A 151 -4.62 -8.64 -2.31
CA LYS A 151 -5.07 -8.98 -0.97
C LYS A 151 -4.61 -7.92 0.04
N SER A 152 -5.54 -7.41 0.83
CA SER A 152 -5.27 -6.39 1.86
C SER A 152 -6.38 -6.40 2.92
N LYS A 153 -6.22 -5.62 3.99
CA LYS A 153 -7.24 -5.53 5.03
C LYS A 153 -8.57 -4.98 4.48
N LEU A 154 -8.50 -4.03 3.54
CA LEU A 154 -9.70 -3.42 2.95
C LEU A 154 -10.24 -4.17 1.72
N ALA A 155 -9.36 -4.75 0.89
CA ALA A 155 -9.79 -5.46 -0.32
C ALA A 155 -10.13 -6.94 -0.10
N GLY A 156 -10.04 -7.45 1.14
CA GLY A 156 -10.23 -8.86 1.42
C GLY A 156 -9.22 -9.72 0.67
N ASP A 157 -9.68 -10.69 -0.10
CA ASP A 157 -8.82 -11.56 -0.93
C ASP A 157 -8.32 -10.88 -2.22
N GLY A 158 -8.57 -9.59 -2.41
CA GLY A 158 -8.25 -8.86 -3.63
C GLY A 158 -9.18 -9.25 -4.78
N GLY A 159 -8.71 -9.06 -6.02
CA GLY A 159 -9.43 -9.52 -7.20
C GLY A 159 -9.56 -8.48 -8.32
N GLU A 160 -10.31 -8.85 -9.36
CA GLU A 160 -10.60 -7.98 -10.50
C GLU A 160 -11.96 -7.30 -10.32
N MET A 161 -11.96 -5.98 -10.45
CA MET A 161 -13.16 -5.20 -10.74
C MET A 161 -13.17 -4.84 -12.22
N LYS A 162 -14.31 -5.01 -12.89
CA LYS A 162 -14.45 -4.77 -14.33
C LYS A 162 -15.66 -3.90 -14.60
N GLU A 163 -15.43 -2.77 -15.24
CA GLU A 163 -16.45 -1.78 -15.59
C GLU A 163 -16.47 -1.59 -17.10
N GLU A 164 -17.63 -1.69 -17.75
CA GLU A 164 -17.75 -1.26 -19.16
C GLU A 164 -17.65 0.26 -19.22
N VAL A 165 -16.81 0.78 -20.11
CA VAL A 165 -16.60 2.22 -20.27
C VAL A 165 -16.91 2.68 -21.69
N PHE A 166 -17.36 3.92 -21.80
CA PHE A 166 -17.75 4.55 -23.05
C PHE A 166 -16.88 5.77 -23.33
N GLU A 167 -16.27 5.79 -24.50
CA GLU A 167 -15.42 6.89 -24.93
C GLU A 167 -16.26 8.12 -25.28
N LYS A 168 -15.90 9.26 -24.68
CA LYS A 168 -16.43 10.57 -25.01
C LYS A 168 -15.29 11.51 -25.38
N LYS A 169 -15.22 11.86 -26.68
CA LYS A 169 -14.25 12.83 -27.19
C LYS A 169 -14.66 14.24 -26.79
N LEU A 170 -13.82 14.90 -26.00
CA LEU A 170 -14.00 16.29 -25.60
C LEU A 170 -13.23 17.23 -26.55
N LYS A 171 -13.43 18.53 -26.38
CA LYS A 171 -12.66 19.56 -27.12
C LYS A 171 -11.16 19.35 -26.91
N ARG A 172 -10.36 19.69 -27.92
CA ARG A 172 -8.88 19.64 -27.90
C ARG A 172 -8.29 18.22 -27.79
N GLY A 173 -9.04 17.19 -28.21
CA GLY A 173 -8.54 15.82 -28.30
C GLY A 173 -8.44 15.10 -26.95
N ILE A 174 -9.04 15.65 -25.89
CA ILE A 174 -9.12 15.00 -24.59
C ILE A 174 -10.12 13.84 -24.69
N VAL A 175 -9.72 12.67 -24.20
CA VAL A 175 -10.55 11.48 -24.16
C VAL A 175 -11.01 11.25 -22.72
N ARG A 176 -12.33 11.25 -22.54
CA ARG A 176 -13.01 10.91 -21.28
C ARG A 176 -13.65 9.53 -21.42
N TYR A 177 -13.62 8.74 -20.37
CA TYR A 177 -14.29 7.45 -20.29
C TYR A 177 -15.37 7.50 -19.21
N ASP A 178 -16.62 7.43 -19.64
CA ASP A 178 -17.80 7.36 -18.79
C ASP A 178 -18.16 5.90 -18.49
N TYR A 179 -18.75 5.62 -17.34
CA TYR A 179 -19.32 4.31 -17.00
C TYR A 179 -20.63 4.48 -16.25
N GLU A 180 -21.42 3.42 -16.16
CA GLU A 180 -22.66 3.44 -15.40
C GLU A 180 -22.36 3.51 -13.90
N ASN A 181 -22.58 4.68 -13.30
CA ASN A 181 -22.48 4.92 -11.87
C ASN A 181 -23.48 5.98 -11.42
N ASN A 182 -23.74 6.05 -10.11
CA ASN A 182 -24.70 6.98 -9.51
C ASN A 182 -24.07 8.27 -8.98
N HIS A 183 -22.76 8.48 -9.22
CA HIS A 183 -21.95 9.51 -8.55
C HIS A 183 -21.32 10.51 -9.52
N GLY A 184 -21.61 10.38 -10.83
CA GLY A 184 -21.05 11.26 -11.86
C GLY A 184 -19.56 10.99 -12.12
N GLU A 185 -19.04 9.85 -11.68
CA GLU A 185 -17.63 9.51 -11.78
C GLU A 185 -17.23 9.22 -13.24
N TYR A 186 -16.02 9.62 -13.62
CA TYR A 186 -15.44 9.35 -14.92
C TYR A 186 -13.92 9.33 -14.87
N TYR A 187 -13.33 8.71 -15.90
CA TYR A 187 -11.89 8.70 -16.10
C TYR A 187 -11.47 9.68 -17.19
N LEU A 188 -10.29 10.28 -17.04
CA LEU A 188 -9.68 11.14 -18.05
C LEU A 188 -8.20 10.79 -18.21
N ILE A 189 -7.77 10.54 -19.44
CA ILE A 189 -6.34 10.38 -19.73
C ILE A 189 -5.72 11.77 -19.84
N GLU A 190 -4.88 12.09 -18.86
CA GLU A 190 -4.23 13.38 -18.71
C GLU A 190 -3.13 13.56 -19.76
N LYS A 191 -2.67 14.81 -19.95
CA LYS A 191 -1.61 15.12 -20.92
C LYS A 191 -0.27 14.44 -20.62
N ASN A 192 0.00 14.16 -19.34
CA ASN A 192 1.18 13.39 -18.90
C ASN A 192 0.98 11.87 -19.10
N GLY A 193 -0.18 11.43 -19.58
CA GLY A 193 -0.53 10.03 -19.77
C GLY A 193 -1.06 9.32 -18.53
N ASN A 194 -1.13 10.00 -17.37
CA ASN A 194 -1.76 9.46 -16.17
C ASN A 194 -3.27 9.34 -16.33
N LEU A 195 -3.89 8.54 -15.47
CA LEU A 195 -5.33 8.41 -15.39
C LEU A 195 -5.84 9.28 -14.25
N GLY A 196 -6.53 10.37 -14.57
CA GLY A 196 -7.28 11.14 -13.59
C GLY A 196 -8.63 10.49 -13.33
N LEU A 197 -9.02 10.43 -12.06
CA LEU A 197 -10.36 10.05 -11.60
C LEU A 197 -11.07 11.31 -11.14
N TYR A 198 -12.27 11.49 -11.66
CA TYR A 198 -13.04 12.70 -11.50
C TYR A 198 -14.48 12.38 -11.09
N ASP A 199 -15.09 13.30 -10.37
CA ASP A 199 -16.52 13.38 -10.13
C ASP A 199 -17.04 14.79 -10.49
N ASP A 200 -18.24 15.14 -10.03
CA ASP A 200 -18.83 16.47 -10.23
C ASP A 200 -18.09 17.59 -9.48
N SER A 201 -17.30 17.25 -8.46
CA SER A 201 -16.46 18.19 -7.69
C SER A 201 -15.09 18.43 -8.33
N GLY A 202 -14.69 17.57 -9.27
CA GLY A 202 -13.44 17.67 -10.01
C GLY A 202 -12.54 16.45 -9.81
N LYS A 203 -11.23 16.65 -9.97
CA LYS A 203 -10.25 15.56 -9.81
C LYS A 203 -10.12 15.22 -8.33
N PHE A 204 -10.41 13.98 -7.96
CA PHE A 204 -10.21 13.51 -6.59
C PHE A 204 -9.06 12.51 -6.48
N LYS A 205 -8.62 11.89 -7.58
CA LYS A 205 -7.50 10.94 -7.58
C LYS A 205 -6.75 10.90 -8.91
N GLU A 206 -5.53 10.38 -8.88
CA GLU A 206 -4.71 10.13 -10.05
C GLU A 206 -3.96 8.81 -9.92
N ALA A 207 -3.97 8.00 -10.98
CA ALA A 207 -3.12 6.82 -11.11
C ALA A 207 -1.99 7.10 -12.11
N GLY A 208 -0.76 6.76 -11.73
CA GLY A 208 0.43 6.97 -12.53
C GLY A 208 0.50 6.01 -13.71
N LYS A 209 0.90 6.50 -14.88
CA LYS A 209 1.05 5.64 -16.07
C LYS A 209 2.11 4.56 -15.82
N ILE A 210 1.80 3.32 -16.20
CA ILE A 210 2.78 2.23 -16.25
C ILE A 210 3.29 2.14 -17.69
N GLU A 211 4.58 2.31 -17.90
CA GLU A 211 5.20 2.01 -19.19
C GLU A 211 5.20 0.49 -19.39
N GLN A 212 4.71 0.02 -20.54
CA GLN A 212 4.87 -1.37 -20.90
C GLN A 212 6.36 -1.60 -21.17
N ALA A 213 6.98 -2.55 -20.46
CA ALA A 213 8.30 -3.02 -20.83
C ALA A 213 8.21 -3.64 -22.23
N GLU A 214 8.97 -3.08 -23.18
CA GLU A 214 9.13 -3.61 -24.53
C GLU A 214 9.72 -5.02 -24.54
#